data_AF-A0A4Z1G9Q7-F1
#
_entry.id   AF-A0A4Z1G9Q7-F1
#
_cell.length_a   1.000
_cell.length_b   1.000
_cell.length_c   1.000
_cell.angle_alpha   90.00
_cell.angle_beta   90.00
_cell.angle_gamma   90.00
#
_symmetry.space_group_name_H-M   'P 1'
#
loop_
_entity.id
_entity.type
_entity.pdbx_description
1 polymer ?
#
loop_
_entity_poly.entity_id
_entity_poly.type
_entity_poly.pdbx_seq_one_letter_code
_entity_poly.pdbx_strand_id
1 'polypeptide(L)'
;MSSTASIPRFLLPLRSPLWSLSSKTTIRNASTKSKTNASKKSPKPLVLEKPTKFNPPSHPARLRKDPPRYPGPQLSAEEIARQSVKKYPNMMPPEGTFMHWFLNNKSIHIWIALGTLSTLAGGVWITNFKRDSPFGDMLPEWPQLFLHPIAFTRTCYEVLQLHTVHVTAETMERRKHKVEDVAKRAAYRKAHGLDKDEGFGGWTAKTDREILGPGIKLGHEKEAEIAETAEGGVEGNGKEGEKKVVYEKQFSGKKWLGIW
;
A
#
# COMPACT_ATOMS: atom_id res chain seq x y z
N MET A 1 37.82 25.85 33.04
CA MET A 1 36.73 25.56 32.10
C MET A 1 37.21 25.84 30.70
N SER A 2 37.21 24.85 29.81
CA SER A 2 37.49 25.04 28.39
C SER A 2 36.52 24.18 27.59
N SER A 3 35.71 24.82 26.77
CA SER A 3 34.64 24.19 25.99
C SER A 3 35.23 23.67 24.68
N THR A 4 35.17 22.36 24.44
CA THR A 4 35.63 21.75 23.19
C THR A 4 34.63 22.05 22.08
N ALA A 5 34.98 22.95 21.16
CA ALA A 5 34.18 23.24 19.98
C ALA A 5 34.16 22.03 19.02
N SER A 6 33.01 21.36 18.91
CA SER A 6 32.78 20.30 17.93
C SER A 6 32.37 20.93 16.60
N ILE A 7 33.24 20.86 15.59
CA ILE A 7 32.96 21.39 14.25
C ILE A 7 32.00 20.43 13.54
N PRO A 8 30.82 20.89 13.08
CA PRO A 8 29.84 20.00 12.48
C PRO A 8 30.28 19.50 11.09
N ARG A 9 30.02 18.22 10.82
CA ARG A 9 30.56 17.44 9.70
C ARG A 9 30.25 17.94 8.28
N PHE A 10 29.32 18.87 8.12
CA PHE A 10 29.00 19.47 6.81
C PHE A 10 29.99 20.58 6.38
N LEU A 11 30.89 21.00 7.27
CA LEU A 11 31.96 21.96 6.96
C LEU A 11 33.26 21.30 6.45
N LEU A 12 33.31 19.96 6.38
CA LEU A 12 34.46 19.25 5.84
C LEU A 12 34.23 18.91 4.35
N PRO A 13 35.14 19.29 3.43
CA PRO A 13 35.01 18.95 2.02
C PRO A 13 35.10 17.42 1.83
N LEU A 14 34.06 16.83 1.23
CA LEU A 14 34.00 15.41 0.89
C LEU A 14 35.09 15.11 -0.15
N ARG A 15 36.08 14.30 0.23
CA ARG A 15 37.16 13.82 -0.63
C ARG A 15 36.61 12.71 -1.54
N SER A 16 36.26 13.04 -2.79
CA SER A 16 35.85 12.05 -3.80
C SER A 16 37.06 11.24 -4.31
N PRO A 17 36.98 9.91 -4.45
CA PRO A 17 38.05 9.09 -5.02
C PRO A 17 38.03 9.21 -6.56
N LEU A 18 38.65 10.25 -7.08
CA LEU A 18 38.97 10.41 -8.50
C LEU A 18 40.42 9.96 -8.74
N TRP A 19 40.65 8.65 -8.83
CA TRP A 19 41.77 8.09 -9.60
C TRP A 19 41.53 6.60 -9.84
N SER A 20 41.27 6.22 -11.08
CA SER A 20 42.09 5.20 -11.73
C SER A 20 41.86 5.24 -13.24
N LEU A 21 42.80 5.90 -13.92
CA LEU A 21 43.07 5.67 -15.33
C LEU A 21 43.72 4.28 -15.45
N SER A 22 43.20 3.44 -16.34
CA SER A 22 44.01 2.42 -16.98
C SER A 22 43.57 2.24 -18.43
N SER A 23 44.58 2.26 -19.29
CA SER A 23 44.51 2.28 -20.74
C SER A 23 44.73 0.88 -21.33
N LYS A 24 44.43 0.79 -22.64
CA LYS A 24 44.74 -0.29 -23.62
C LYS A 24 43.55 -1.19 -23.94
N THR A 25 43.06 -1.08 -25.18
CA THR A 25 43.47 -1.99 -26.28
C THR A 25 42.95 -1.47 -27.62
N THR A 26 43.88 -1.19 -28.53
CA THR A 26 43.67 -1.11 -29.98
C THR A 26 43.10 -2.43 -30.48
N ILE A 27 41.94 -2.41 -31.15
CA ILE A 27 41.48 -3.52 -32.00
C ILE A 27 41.13 -2.97 -33.37
N ARG A 28 41.75 -3.56 -34.39
CA ARG A 28 41.68 -3.20 -35.80
C ARG A 28 40.33 -3.62 -36.37
N ASN A 29 39.67 -2.73 -37.10
CA ASN A 29 38.46 -3.02 -37.84
C ASN A 29 38.84 -3.53 -39.24
N ALA A 30 38.66 -4.82 -39.49
CA ALA A 30 38.65 -5.38 -40.83
C ALA A 30 37.43 -6.28 -40.96
N SER A 31 36.36 -5.78 -41.59
CA SER A 31 35.31 -6.63 -42.15
C SER A 31 34.98 -6.15 -43.55
N THR A 32 35.49 -6.89 -44.53
CA THR A 32 35.09 -6.84 -45.92
C THR A 32 33.74 -7.55 -46.10
N LYS A 33 32.97 -7.01 -47.06
CA LYS A 33 31.78 -7.57 -47.75
C LYS A 33 30.47 -6.85 -47.43
N SER A 34 30.21 -5.81 -48.22
CA SER A 34 28.87 -5.53 -48.71
C SER A 34 28.49 -6.62 -49.73
N LYS A 35 27.25 -7.12 -49.64
CA LYS A 35 26.55 -7.68 -50.77
C LYS A 35 25.22 -6.94 -50.91
N THR A 36 25.21 -6.09 -51.91
CA THR A 36 24.05 -5.62 -52.65
C THR A 36 23.16 -6.79 -53.07
N ASN A 37 21.84 -6.61 -53.05
CA ASN A 37 21.06 -6.82 -54.26
C ASN A 37 19.71 -6.11 -54.20
N ALA A 38 19.46 -5.40 -55.29
CA ALA A 38 18.33 -4.52 -55.55
C ALA A 38 17.12 -5.31 -56.05
N SER A 39 15.92 -4.83 -55.74
CA SER A 39 14.77 -4.95 -56.65
C SER A 39 14.05 -3.60 -56.70
N LYS A 40 13.89 -3.09 -57.91
CA LYS A 40 13.41 -1.74 -58.24
C LYS A 40 11.88 -1.70 -58.18
N LYS A 41 11.30 -0.75 -57.43
CA LYS A 41 9.90 -0.30 -57.58
C LYS A 41 9.87 1.23 -57.57
N SER A 42 9.20 1.79 -58.59
CA SER A 42 8.74 3.18 -58.85
C SER A 42 9.19 4.35 -57.94
N PRO A 43 9.57 5.52 -58.50
CA PRO A 43 10.18 6.63 -57.75
C PRO A 43 9.17 7.30 -56.80
N LYS A 44 9.21 6.92 -55.53
CA LYS A 44 8.66 7.73 -54.44
C LYS A 44 9.63 8.89 -54.18
N PRO A 45 9.16 10.07 -53.73
CA PRO A 45 10.05 11.18 -53.41
C PRO A 45 11.13 10.69 -52.43
N LEU A 46 12.40 10.93 -52.77
CA LEU A 46 13.57 10.59 -51.96
C LEU A 46 13.56 11.40 -50.67
N VAL A 47 12.74 10.99 -49.72
CA VAL A 47 12.80 11.46 -48.34
C VAL A 47 13.88 10.61 -47.66
N LEU A 48 14.95 11.28 -47.21
CA LEU A 48 16.05 10.66 -46.49
C LEU A 48 15.47 9.94 -45.26
N GLU A 49 15.47 8.60 -45.29
CA GLU A 49 15.06 7.83 -44.12
C GLU A 49 15.97 8.22 -42.96
N LYS A 50 15.37 8.66 -41.86
CA LYS A 50 16.13 9.00 -40.66
C LYS A 50 16.98 7.79 -40.29
N PRO A 51 18.30 7.96 -40.03
CA PRO A 51 19.16 6.83 -39.70
C PRO A 51 18.56 6.07 -38.53
N THR A 52 18.58 4.75 -38.61
CA THR A 52 18.10 3.88 -37.54
C THR A 52 18.78 4.29 -36.25
N LYS A 53 17.98 4.62 -35.22
CA LYS A 53 18.52 5.06 -33.94
C LYS A 53 19.40 3.94 -33.40
N PHE A 54 20.66 4.27 -33.11
CA PHE A 54 21.64 3.33 -32.60
C PHE A 54 21.13 2.75 -31.29
N ASN A 55 20.70 1.49 -31.34
CA ASN A 55 20.41 0.71 -30.15
C ASN A 55 21.71 -0.01 -29.79
N PRO A 56 22.43 0.41 -28.73
CA PRO A 56 23.59 -0.33 -28.29
C PRO A 56 23.17 -1.78 -28.03
N PRO A 57 24.04 -2.76 -28.31
CA PRO A 57 23.74 -4.15 -27.99
C PRO A 57 23.31 -4.22 -26.53
N SER A 58 22.06 -4.64 -26.29
CA SER A 58 21.60 -4.96 -24.95
C SER A 58 22.55 -6.01 -24.39
N HIS A 59 23.06 -5.80 -23.18
CA HIS A 59 23.92 -6.78 -22.52
C HIS A 59 23.28 -8.18 -22.64
N PRO A 60 24.02 -9.21 -23.09
CA PRO A 60 23.45 -10.54 -23.22
C PRO A 60 22.97 -11.00 -21.85
N ALA A 61 21.75 -11.56 -21.79
CA ALA A 61 21.23 -12.19 -20.59
C ALA A 61 22.29 -13.14 -20.04
N ARG A 62 22.70 -12.93 -18.79
CA ARG A 62 23.84 -13.61 -18.17
C ARG A 62 23.69 -15.13 -18.35
N LEU A 63 24.43 -15.74 -19.28
CA LEU A 63 24.42 -17.19 -19.45
C LEU A 63 24.84 -17.80 -18.11
N ARG A 64 24.02 -18.71 -17.58
CA ARG A 64 24.39 -19.52 -16.42
C ARG A 64 25.62 -20.32 -16.85
N LYS A 65 26.78 -19.99 -16.27
CA LYS A 65 28.01 -20.76 -16.49
C LYS A 65 27.81 -22.12 -15.84
N ASP A 66 28.20 -23.17 -16.56
CA ASP A 66 28.31 -24.50 -15.98
C ASP A 66 29.26 -24.45 -14.77
N PRO A 67 29.01 -25.28 -13.73
CA PRO A 67 29.91 -25.34 -12.59
C PRO A 67 31.33 -25.67 -13.05
N PRO A 68 32.36 -25.14 -12.35
CA PRO A 68 33.75 -25.37 -12.72
C PRO A 68 34.02 -26.87 -12.78
N ARG A 69 34.45 -27.35 -13.96
CA ARG A 69 34.81 -28.77 -14.16
C ARG A 69 36.03 -29.08 -13.32
N TYR A 70 35.83 -29.87 -12.27
CA TYR A 70 36.93 -30.42 -11.49
C TYR A 70 37.73 -31.37 -12.39
N PRO A 71 39.08 -31.34 -12.41
CA PRO A 71 39.91 -32.12 -13.33
C PRO A 71 39.92 -33.64 -13.03
N GLY A 72 39.02 -34.13 -12.18
CA GLY A 72 38.89 -35.54 -11.84
C GLY A 72 37.82 -36.27 -12.67
N PRO A 73 37.76 -37.61 -12.56
CA PRO A 73 36.67 -38.41 -13.11
C PRO A 73 35.31 -37.90 -12.62
N GLN A 74 34.28 -37.94 -13.48
CA GLN A 74 32.92 -37.62 -13.05
C GLN A 74 32.42 -38.68 -12.07
N LEU A 75 31.85 -38.24 -10.97
CA LEU A 75 31.32 -39.14 -9.94
C LEU A 75 30.18 -39.99 -10.52
N SER A 76 30.21 -41.29 -10.25
CA SER A 76 29.10 -42.16 -10.60
C SER A 76 27.83 -41.75 -9.85
N ALA A 77 26.64 -42.02 -10.40
CA ALA A 77 25.37 -41.69 -9.74
C ALA A 77 25.27 -42.31 -8.33
N GLU A 78 25.86 -43.50 -8.15
CA GLU A 78 25.94 -44.18 -6.86
C GLU A 78 26.88 -43.46 -5.88
N GLU A 79 28.02 -42.96 -6.35
CA GLU A 79 28.95 -42.18 -5.53
C GLU A 79 28.31 -40.85 -5.08
N ILE A 80 27.55 -40.19 -5.96
CA ILE A 80 26.83 -38.96 -5.63
C ILE A 80 25.81 -39.23 -4.52
N ALA A 81 25.04 -40.33 -4.63
CA ALA A 81 24.09 -40.74 -3.61
C ALA A 81 24.77 -41.13 -2.28
N ARG A 82 25.96 -41.75 -2.33
CA ARG A 82 26.74 -42.05 -1.12
C ARG A 82 27.31 -40.78 -0.48
N GLN A 83 27.71 -39.79 -1.28
CA GLN A 83 28.23 -38.51 -0.80
C GLN A 83 27.14 -37.68 -0.11
N SER A 84 25.90 -37.69 -0.58
CA SER A 84 24.80 -36.93 0.06
C SER A 84 24.43 -37.49 1.44
N VAL A 85 24.53 -38.80 1.64
CA VAL A 85 24.18 -39.46 2.91
C VAL A 85 25.34 -39.47 3.91
N LYS A 86 26.59 -39.31 3.45
CA LYS A 86 27.77 -39.37 4.32
C LYS A 86 27.80 -38.21 5.33
N LYS A 87 27.87 -38.53 6.62
CA LYS A 87 27.93 -37.56 7.73
C LYS A 87 29.30 -37.56 8.40
N TYR A 88 29.79 -36.37 8.72
CA TYR A 88 31.01 -36.13 9.48
C TYR A 88 30.67 -35.44 10.81
N PRO A 89 31.57 -35.48 11.81
CA PRO A 89 31.39 -34.74 13.06
C PRO A 89 31.13 -33.25 12.78
N ASN A 90 30.23 -32.62 13.55
CA ASN A 90 29.76 -31.22 13.39
C ASN A 90 28.97 -30.87 12.13
N MET A 91 28.57 -31.86 11.33
CA MET A 91 27.60 -31.61 10.24
C MET A 91 26.16 -31.52 10.77
N MET A 92 25.25 -31.05 9.91
CA MET A 92 23.82 -31.09 10.20
C MET A 92 23.37 -32.52 10.57
N PRO A 93 22.34 -32.66 11.42
CA PRO A 93 21.78 -33.96 11.77
C PRO A 93 21.33 -34.74 10.52
N PRO A 94 21.31 -36.09 10.58
CA PRO A 94 20.95 -36.93 9.45
C PRO A 94 19.49 -36.74 9.05
N GLU A 95 19.22 -36.95 7.75
CA GLU A 95 17.88 -36.89 7.18
C GLU A 95 16.98 -37.92 7.89
N GLY A 96 15.72 -37.57 8.12
CA GLY A 96 14.79 -38.38 8.90
C GLY A 96 14.86 -38.20 10.42
N THR A 97 15.84 -37.44 10.95
CA THR A 97 15.80 -37.03 12.36
C THR A 97 14.91 -35.81 12.57
N PHE A 98 14.34 -35.69 13.78
CA PHE A 98 13.54 -34.53 14.17
C PHE A 98 14.32 -33.21 14.01
N MET A 99 15.58 -33.17 14.41
CA MET A 99 16.40 -31.96 14.33
C MET A 99 16.63 -31.54 12.88
N HIS A 100 16.84 -32.49 11.97
CA HIS A 100 16.95 -32.20 10.54
C HIS A 100 15.63 -31.65 9.99
N TRP A 101 14.50 -32.26 10.36
CA TRP A 101 13.18 -31.79 9.97
C TRP A 101 12.89 -30.37 10.48
N PHE A 102 13.11 -30.10 11.77
CA PHE A 102 12.85 -28.80 12.37
C PHE A 102 13.70 -27.69 11.73
N LEU A 103 14.99 -27.96 11.49
CA LEU A 103 15.90 -26.98 10.88
C LEU A 103 15.55 -26.69 9.41
N ASN A 104 15.19 -27.71 8.63
CA ASN A 104 14.97 -27.57 7.19
C ASN A 104 13.52 -27.17 6.82
N ASN A 105 12.56 -27.33 7.75
CA ASN A 105 11.17 -27.06 7.46
C ASN A 105 10.84 -25.55 7.52
N LYS A 106 10.72 -24.94 6.33
CA LYS A 106 10.40 -23.51 6.20
C LYS A 106 9.03 -23.14 6.79
N SER A 107 8.05 -24.04 6.74
CA SER A 107 6.71 -23.71 7.24
C SER A 107 6.69 -23.54 8.76
N ILE A 108 7.49 -24.33 9.48
CA ILE A 108 7.57 -24.23 10.94
C ILE A 108 8.23 -22.92 11.37
N HIS A 109 9.30 -22.50 10.68
CA HIS A 109 9.95 -21.23 10.96
C HIS A 109 9.05 -20.05 10.64
N ILE A 110 8.31 -20.11 9.52
CA ILE A 110 7.32 -19.09 9.19
C ILE A 110 6.22 -19.06 10.25
N TRP A 111 5.72 -20.20 10.70
CA TRP A 111 4.65 -20.25 11.70
C TRP A 111 5.11 -19.73 13.08
N ILE A 112 6.34 -20.06 13.50
CA ILE A 112 6.91 -19.56 14.76
C ILE A 112 7.20 -18.05 14.65
N ALA A 113 7.83 -17.60 13.56
CA ALA A 113 8.12 -16.19 13.35
C ALA A 113 6.83 -15.36 13.24
N LEU A 114 5.85 -15.83 12.48
CA LEU A 114 4.57 -15.15 12.33
C LEU A 114 3.76 -15.22 13.62
N GLY A 115 3.73 -16.37 14.31
CA GLY A 115 3.02 -16.54 15.57
C GLY A 115 3.58 -15.65 16.67
N THR A 116 4.91 -15.55 16.79
CA THR A 116 5.56 -14.64 17.75
C THR A 116 5.26 -13.17 17.44
N LEU A 117 5.39 -12.75 16.18
CA LEU A 117 5.06 -11.39 15.75
C LEU A 117 3.58 -11.05 15.96
N SER A 118 2.67 -11.95 15.61
CA SER A 118 1.22 -11.78 15.80
C SER A 118 0.84 -11.69 17.28
N THR A 119 1.44 -12.51 18.14
CA THR A 119 1.18 -12.48 19.59
C THR A 119 1.68 -11.16 20.19
N LEU A 120 2.87 -10.71 19.80
CA LEU A 120 3.42 -9.43 20.27
C LEU A 120 2.59 -8.24 19.76
N ALA A 121 2.19 -8.25 18.49
CA ALA A 121 1.33 -7.23 17.91
C ALA A 121 -0.04 -7.20 18.61
N GLY A 122 -0.65 -8.36 18.88
CA GLY A 122 -1.88 -8.47 19.65
C GLY A 122 -1.74 -7.92 21.07
N GLY A 123 -0.66 -8.28 21.77
CA GLY A 123 -0.37 -7.74 23.11
C GLY A 123 -0.18 -6.23 23.14
N VAL A 124 0.59 -5.67 22.19
CA VAL A 124 0.75 -4.22 22.06
C VAL A 124 -0.58 -3.54 21.73
N TRP A 125 -1.37 -4.11 20.82
CA TRP A 125 -2.68 -3.58 20.47
C TRP A 125 -3.64 -3.56 21.66
N ILE A 126 -3.74 -4.64 22.44
CA ILE A 126 -4.57 -4.70 23.65
C ILE A 126 -4.10 -3.70 24.70
N THR A 127 -2.78 -3.60 24.93
CA THR A 127 -2.25 -2.65 25.92
C THR A 127 -2.44 -1.20 25.51
N ASN A 128 -2.34 -0.87 24.21
CA ASN A 128 -2.67 0.47 23.70
C ASN A 128 -4.18 0.73 23.78
N PHE A 129 -5.02 -0.25 23.41
CA PHE A 129 -6.47 -0.11 23.54
C PHE A 129 -6.88 0.21 24.97
N LYS A 130 -6.31 -0.48 25.96
CA LYS A 130 -6.58 -0.20 27.38
C LYS A 130 -6.09 1.17 27.86
N ARG A 131 -5.10 1.77 27.18
CA ARG A 131 -4.58 3.11 27.52
C ARG A 131 -5.36 4.23 26.85
N ASP A 132 -5.72 4.04 25.59
CA ASP A 132 -6.29 5.09 24.74
C ASP A 132 -7.83 5.08 24.72
N SER A 133 -8.45 3.92 24.95
CA SER A 133 -9.90 3.76 24.87
C SER A 133 -10.56 3.94 26.24
N PRO A 134 -11.63 4.74 26.35
CA PRO A 134 -12.42 4.84 27.58
C PRO A 134 -13.17 3.54 27.92
N PHE A 135 -13.22 2.56 27.00
CA PHE A 135 -13.89 1.27 27.19
C PHE A 135 -12.90 0.12 27.48
N GLY A 136 -11.65 0.44 27.82
CA GLY A 136 -10.60 -0.55 28.07
C GLY A 136 -10.92 -1.55 29.19
N ASP A 137 -11.65 -1.11 30.21
CA ASP A 137 -12.04 -1.92 31.37
C ASP A 137 -13.23 -2.85 31.11
N MET A 138 -13.94 -2.65 30.00
CA MET A 138 -15.08 -3.50 29.59
C MET A 138 -14.64 -4.77 28.86
N LEU A 139 -13.34 -4.96 28.62
CA LEU A 139 -12.82 -6.16 27.98
C LEU A 139 -12.96 -7.37 28.91
N PRO A 140 -13.42 -8.53 28.39
CA PRO A 140 -13.49 -9.76 29.17
C PRO A 140 -12.11 -10.24 29.65
N GLU A 141 -12.08 -10.93 30.77
CA GLU A 141 -10.85 -11.49 31.32
C GLU A 141 -10.32 -12.65 30.46
N TRP A 142 -8.99 -12.80 30.40
CA TRP A 142 -8.33 -13.89 29.68
C TRP A 142 -8.80 -15.32 30.02
N PRO A 143 -9.03 -15.73 31.28
CA PRO A 143 -9.53 -17.07 31.58
C PRO A 143 -10.89 -17.36 30.94
N GLN A 144 -11.72 -16.34 30.71
CA GLN A 144 -13.03 -16.51 30.09
C GLN A 144 -12.93 -16.95 28.62
N LEU A 145 -11.81 -16.68 27.94
CA LEU A 145 -11.57 -17.15 26.58
C LEU A 145 -11.55 -18.69 26.49
N PHE A 146 -11.03 -19.36 27.51
CA PHE A 146 -10.93 -20.83 27.53
C PHE A 146 -12.24 -21.50 27.97
N LEU A 147 -13.00 -20.85 28.86
CA LEU A 147 -14.27 -21.38 29.38
C LEU A 147 -15.44 -21.11 28.40
N HIS A 148 -15.51 -19.90 27.85
CA HIS A 148 -16.60 -19.42 27.01
C HIS A 148 -16.09 -18.60 25.81
N PRO A 149 -15.47 -19.25 24.80
CA PRO A 149 -14.85 -18.55 23.66
C PRO A 149 -15.87 -17.74 22.84
N ILE A 150 -17.09 -18.23 22.70
CA ILE A 150 -18.16 -17.56 21.94
C ILE A 150 -18.63 -16.29 22.68
N ALA A 151 -18.78 -16.35 24.00
CA ALA A 151 -19.17 -15.17 24.79
C ALA A 151 -18.05 -14.12 24.77
N PHE A 152 -16.80 -14.54 24.98
CA PHE A 152 -15.62 -13.68 24.95
C PHE A 152 -15.49 -12.90 23.63
N THR A 153 -15.66 -13.59 22.50
CA THR A 153 -15.55 -12.94 21.18
C THR A 153 -16.66 -11.95 20.93
N ARG A 154 -17.90 -12.25 21.37
CA ARG A 154 -19.03 -11.32 21.27
C ARG A 154 -18.82 -10.07 22.11
N THR A 155 -18.40 -10.20 23.37
CA THR A 155 -18.12 -9.05 24.24
C THR A 155 -16.97 -8.20 23.70
N CYS A 156 -15.91 -8.81 23.18
CA CYS A 156 -14.83 -8.08 22.51
C CYS A 156 -15.34 -7.31 21.29
N TYR A 157 -16.23 -7.91 20.48
CA TYR A 157 -16.82 -7.24 19.33
C TYR A 157 -17.69 -6.04 19.73
N GLU A 158 -18.53 -6.18 20.75
CA GLU A 158 -19.37 -5.10 21.29
C GLU A 158 -18.53 -3.92 21.77
N VAL A 159 -17.46 -4.18 22.52
CA VAL A 159 -16.52 -3.16 23.01
C VAL A 159 -15.81 -2.46 21.85
N LEU A 160 -15.41 -3.20 20.82
CA LEU A 160 -14.82 -2.61 19.61
C LEU A 160 -15.82 -1.75 18.85
N GLN A 161 -17.06 -2.21 18.70
CA GLN A 161 -18.12 -1.42 18.08
C GLN A 161 -18.33 -0.11 18.84
N LEU A 162 -18.41 -0.15 20.17
CA LEU A 162 -18.55 1.03 21.01
C LEU A 162 -17.38 2.01 20.85
N HIS A 163 -16.15 1.50 20.82
CA HIS A 163 -14.97 2.31 20.53
C HIS A 163 -15.05 2.97 19.15
N THR A 164 -15.46 2.24 18.11
CA THR A 164 -15.60 2.82 16.77
C THR A 164 -16.69 3.88 16.69
N VAL A 165 -17.81 3.69 17.39
CA VAL A 165 -18.90 4.68 17.47
C VAL A 165 -18.39 5.96 18.13
N HIS A 166 -17.64 5.83 19.23
CA HIS A 166 -17.05 6.97 19.94
C HIS A 166 -16.04 7.74 19.08
N VAL A 167 -15.08 7.06 18.45
CA VAL A 167 -14.11 7.70 17.54
C VAL A 167 -14.83 8.35 16.34
N THR A 168 -15.89 7.72 15.85
CA THR A 168 -16.70 8.30 14.76
C THR A 168 -17.43 9.57 15.23
N ALA A 169 -18.01 9.57 16.42
CA ALA A 169 -18.65 10.76 17.00
C ALA A 169 -17.65 11.91 17.17
N GLU A 170 -16.49 11.67 17.79
CA GLU A 170 -15.45 12.70 17.94
C GLU A 170 -14.96 13.25 16.59
N THR A 171 -14.74 12.36 15.61
CA THR A 171 -14.28 12.80 14.29
C THR A 171 -15.35 13.56 13.53
N MET A 172 -16.63 13.24 13.71
CA MET A 172 -17.74 14.02 13.16
C MET A 172 -17.81 15.40 13.81
N GLU A 173 -17.65 15.52 15.13
CA GLU A 173 -17.61 16.81 15.82
C GLU A 173 -16.45 17.68 15.33
N ARG A 174 -15.24 17.11 15.24
CA ARG A 174 -14.07 17.80 14.68
C ARG A 174 -14.30 18.27 13.24
N ARG A 175 -15.06 17.51 12.44
CA ARG A 175 -15.43 17.90 11.06
C ARG A 175 -16.49 18.98 11.05
N LYS A 176 -17.51 18.91 11.92
CA LYS A 176 -18.55 19.93 12.07
C LYS A 176 -17.92 21.28 12.39
N HIS A 177 -17.01 21.36 13.37
CA HIS A 177 -16.31 22.59 13.70
C HIS A 177 -15.56 23.20 12.50
N LYS A 178 -14.88 22.38 11.68
CA LYS A 178 -14.19 22.87 10.48
C LYS A 178 -15.16 23.42 9.44
N VAL A 179 -16.30 22.76 9.23
CA VAL A 179 -17.34 23.21 8.29
C VAL A 179 -17.98 24.50 8.80
N GLU A 180 -18.30 24.59 10.09
CA GLU A 180 -18.82 25.80 10.72
C GLU A 180 -17.85 26.98 10.57
N ASP A 181 -16.55 26.76 10.74
CA ASP A 181 -15.54 27.78 10.55
C ASP A 181 -15.48 28.26 9.09
N VAL A 182 -15.59 27.35 8.12
CA VAL A 182 -15.65 27.72 6.70
C VAL A 182 -16.94 28.49 6.40
N ALA A 183 -18.07 28.05 6.93
CA ALA A 183 -19.36 28.72 6.76
C ALA A 183 -19.36 30.13 7.37
N LYS A 184 -18.78 30.31 8.57
CA LYS A 184 -18.60 31.64 9.19
C LYS A 184 -17.73 32.55 8.35
N ARG A 185 -16.62 32.04 7.79
CA ARG A 185 -15.76 32.82 6.88
C ARG A 185 -16.49 33.22 5.60
N ALA A 186 -17.25 32.30 5.01
CA ALA A 186 -18.07 32.59 3.84
C ALA A 186 -19.14 33.66 4.14
N ALA A 187 -19.88 33.51 5.24
CA ALA A 187 -20.86 34.49 5.68
C ALA A 187 -20.24 35.87 5.95
N TYR A 188 -19.05 35.92 6.56
CA TYR A 188 -18.31 37.16 6.78
C TYR A 188 -17.95 37.86 5.46
N ARG A 189 -17.42 37.12 4.49
CA ARG A 189 -17.09 37.66 3.15
C ARG A 189 -18.32 38.23 2.45
N LYS A 190 -19.43 37.49 2.48
CA LYS A 190 -20.71 37.91 1.90
C LYS A 190 -21.24 39.19 2.55
N ALA A 191 -21.22 39.28 3.88
CA ALA A 191 -21.71 40.44 4.63
C ALA A 191 -20.86 41.70 4.39
N HIS A 192 -19.55 41.54 4.21
CA HIS A 192 -18.62 42.64 3.94
C HIS A 192 -18.43 42.93 2.44
N GLY A 193 -19.22 42.30 1.57
CA GLY A 193 -19.20 42.57 0.12
C GLY A 193 -17.95 42.06 -0.62
N LEU A 194 -17.10 41.27 0.03
CA LEU A 194 -15.88 40.67 -0.53
C LEU A 194 -16.16 39.52 -1.51
N ASP A 195 -17.42 39.08 -1.64
CA ASP A 195 -17.86 38.09 -2.64
C ASP A 195 -18.08 38.70 -4.04
N LYS A 196 -18.04 40.04 -4.19
CA LYS A 196 -18.35 40.70 -5.48
C LYS A 196 -17.19 40.69 -6.49
N ASP A 197 -15.98 40.37 -6.05
CA ASP A 197 -14.78 40.30 -6.90
C ASP A 197 -14.50 38.86 -7.39
N GLU A 198 -15.51 37.99 -7.44
CA GLU A 198 -15.46 36.60 -7.92
C GLU A 198 -15.26 36.44 -9.45
N GLY A 199 -14.64 37.43 -10.11
CA GLY A 199 -14.13 37.30 -11.46
C GLY A 199 -12.60 37.33 -11.42
N PHE A 200 -11.95 36.22 -11.76
CA PHE A 200 -10.50 36.11 -12.03
C PHE A 200 -9.58 35.61 -10.89
N GLY A 201 -9.82 34.38 -10.41
CA GLY A 201 -8.89 33.73 -9.48
C GLY A 201 -9.27 32.30 -9.11
N GLY A 202 -9.38 31.42 -10.12
CA GLY A 202 -9.94 30.06 -10.03
C GLY A 202 -9.13 29.03 -9.23
N TRP A 203 -8.81 29.30 -7.96
CA TRP A 203 -8.25 28.29 -7.05
C TRP A 203 -9.01 28.11 -5.73
N THR A 204 -10.01 28.96 -5.41
CA THR A 204 -10.70 28.93 -4.10
C THR A 204 -12.22 28.73 -4.15
N ALA A 205 -12.86 28.74 -5.33
CA ALA A 205 -14.30 28.56 -5.45
C ALA A 205 -14.65 27.22 -6.13
N LYS A 206 -14.44 26.10 -5.42
CA LYS A 206 -15.27 24.92 -5.69
C LYS A 206 -16.62 25.21 -5.08
N THR A 207 -17.63 25.38 -5.92
CA THR A 207 -19.02 25.63 -5.50
C THR A 207 -19.47 24.59 -4.47
N ASP A 208 -20.37 24.95 -3.55
CA ASP A 208 -20.84 24.10 -2.45
C ASP A 208 -21.28 22.68 -2.88
N ARG A 209 -21.65 22.50 -4.15
CA ARG A 209 -21.98 21.20 -4.76
C ARG A 209 -20.79 20.24 -4.92
N GLU A 210 -19.56 20.75 -5.07
CA GLU A 210 -18.35 19.93 -5.20
C GLU A 210 -17.67 19.60 -3.86
N ILE A 211 -17.88 20.42 -2.82
CA ILE A 211 -17.32 20.20 -1.47
C ILE A 211 -18.07 19.06 -0.74
N LEU A 212 -19.34 18.80 -1.10
CA LEU A 212 -20.18 17.77 -0.48
C LEU A 212 -19.92 16.34 -0.97
N GLY A 213 -19.14 16.14 -2.05
CA GLY A 213 -18.84 14.81 -2.59
C GLY A 213 -20.06 14.05 -3.16
N PRO A 214 -19.87 13.06 -4.05
CA PRO A 214 -20.95 12.43 -4.82
C PRO A 214 -21.93 11.54 -4.00
N GLY A 215 -21.88 11.57 -2.67
CA GLY A 215 -22.67 10.71 -1.78
C GLY A 215 -23.95 11.33 -1.21
N ILE A 216 -24.17 12.64 -1.36
CA ILE A 216 -25.38 13.31 -0.86
C ILE A 216 -26.08 13.96 -2.04
N LYS A 217 -26.86 13.16 -2.78
CA LYS A 217 -27.91 13.71 -3.63
C LYS A 217 -29.07 14.09 -2.71
N LEU A 218 -29.10 15.36 -2.30
CA LEU A 218 -30.31 15.95 -1.74
C LEU A 218 -31.35 15.92 -2.88
N GLY A 219 -32.31 15.00 -2.79
CA GLY A 219 -33.39 14.87 -3.75
C GLY A 219 -34.23 16.13 -3.73
N HIS A 220 -34.02 17.01 -4.70
CA HIS A 220 -34.83 18.21 -4.86
C HIS A 220 -35.13 18.50 -6.32
N GLU A 221 -35.22 17.47 -7.18
CA GLU A 221 -35.61 17.67 -8.60
C GLU A 221 -36.49 16.53 -9.15
N LYS A 222 -37.03 15.63 -8.31
CA LYS A 222 -37.95 14.55 -8.77
C LYS A 222 -39.27 14.42 -8.01
N GLU A 223 -39.53 15.24 -7.01
CA GLU A 223 -40.78 15.19 -6.23
C GLU A 223 -41.81 16.25 -6.66
N ALA A 224 -41.46 17.14 -7.60
CA ALA A 224 -42.37 18.17 -8.12
C ALA A 224 -43.36 17.65 -9.18
N GLU A 225 -43.26 16.40 -9.63
CA GLU A 225 -44.16 15.83 -10.66
C GLU A 225 -45.09 14.72 -10.11
N ILE A 226 -44.97 14.37 -8.83
CA ILE A 226 -45.81 13.33 -8.18
C ILE A 226 -46.73 13.94 -7.11
N ALA A 227 -46.55 15.21 -6.76
CA ALA A 227 -47.31 15.89 -5.71
C ALA A 227 -48.65 16.50 -6.15
N GLU A 228 -49.13 16.26 -7.38
CA GLU A 228 -50.42 16.80 -7.87
C GLU A 228 -51.58 15.78 -7.85
N THR A 229 -51.38 14.55 -7.37
CA THR A 229 -52.42 13.49 -7.46
C THR A 229 -52.80 12.78 -6.15
N ALA A 230 -52.57 13.38 -4.98
CA ALA A 230 -53.05 12.79 -3.74
C ALA A 230 -53.33 13.81 -2.64
N GLU A 231 -54.25 14.75 -2.88
CA GLU A 231 -54.98 15.39 -1.80
C GLU A 231 -56.11 14.48 -1.34
N GLY A 232 -56.08 14.07 -0.07
CA GLY A 232 -57.17 13.32 0.55
C GLY A 232 -56.88 12.89 1.99
N GLY A 233 -57.26 13.71 2.96
CA GLY A 233 -57.90 13.22 4.19
C GLY A 233 -57.07 13.07 5.49
N VAL A 234 -57.10 14.15 6.29
CA VAL A 234 -57.51 14.22 7.72
C VAL A 234 -56.75 13.47 8.85
N GLU A 235 -56.45 14.30 9.86
CA GLU A 235 -56.25 14.07 11.31
C GLU A 235 -54.89 13.68 11.89
N GLY A 236 -54.48 14.49 12.87
CA GLY A 236 -53.19 14.46 13.51
C GLY A 236 -53.14 13.66 14.80
N ASN A 237 -51.91 13.36 15.22
CA ASN A 237 -51.51 13.32 16.62
C ASN A 237 -49.98 13.48 16.69
N GLY A 238 -49.53 14.43 17.49
CA GLY A 238 -48.11 14.72 17.67
C GLY A 238 -47.40 13.62 18.45
N LYS A 239 -46.32 13.09 17.89
CA LYS A 239 -45.22 12.45 18.62
C LYS A 239 -43.92 12.77 17.89
N GLU A 240 -43.05 13.55 18.55
CA GLU A 240 -41.69 13.81 18.11
C GLU A 240 -40.91 12.48 18.11
N GLY A 241 -40.78 11.88 16.93
CA GLY A 241 -39.94 10.72 16.69
C GLY A 241 -38.62 11.15 16.08
N GLU A 242 -37.54 11.00 16.84
CA GLU A 242 -36.17 11.10 16.34
C GLU A 242 -35.99 10.19 15.11
N LYS A 243 -35.80 10.80 13.94
CA LYS A 243 -35.51 10.07 12.70
C LYS A 243 -34.07 9.54 12.77
N LYS A 244 -33.90 8.28 13.20
CA LYS A 244 -32.69 7.50 12.96
C LYS A 244 -32.53 7.31 11.44
N VAL A 245 -31.67 8.12 10.82
CA VAL A 245 -31.22 7.91 9.45
C VAL A 245 -30.27 6.72 9.45
N VAL A 246 -30.80 5.55 9.11
CA VAL A 246 -30.01 4.37 8.79
C VAL A 246 -29.35 4.62 7.44
N TYR A 247 -28.04 4.86 7.44
CA TYR A 247 -27.25 4.93 6.22
C TYR A 247 -26.94 3.50 5.74
N GLU A 248 -27.75 2.97 4.83
CA GLU A 248 -27.33 1.82 4.04
C GLU A 248 -26.23 2.24 3.07
N LYS A 249 -25.01 1.80 3.36
CA LYS A 249 -23.87 1.98 2.48
C LYS A 249 -23.92 0.89 1.42
N GLN A 250 -24.55 1.17 0.28
CA GLN A 250 -24.43 0.31 -0.90
C GLN A 250 -22.96 0.29 -1.35
N PHE A 251 -22.25 -0.78 -1.00
CA PHE A 251 -20.89 -1.02 -1.43
C PHE A 251 -20.92 -1.37 -2.92
N SER A 252 -20.68 -0.38 -3.78
CA SER A 252 -20.39 -0.60 -5.20
C SER A 252 -19.11 -1.43 -5.30
N GLY A 253 -19.28 -2.74 -5.57
CA GLY A 253 -18.21 -3.72 -5.69
C GLY A 253 -17.30 -3.43 -6.88
N LYS A 254 -16.30 -2.56 -6.69
CA LYS A 254 -15.16 -2.47 -7.60
C LYS A 254 -14.25 -3.64 -7.29
N LYS A 255 -14.31 -4.65 -8.16
CA LYS A 255 -13.48 -5.86 -8.15
C LYS A 255 -12.01 -5.46 -8.18
N TRP A 256 -11.33 -5.52 -7.03
CA TRP A 256 -9.97 -5.02 -6.87
C TRP A 256 -8.88 -6.11 -6.96
N LEU A 257 -9.25 -7.34 -7.25
CA LEU A 257 -8.29 -8.42 -7.49
C LEU A 257 -8.84 -9.26 -8.62
N GLY A 258 -8.17 -9.24 -9.78
CA GLY A 258 -8.55 -9.94 -11.01
C GLY A 258 -8.58 -11.45 -10.84
N ILE A 259 -9.64 -11.93 -10.20
CA ILE A 259 -10.00 -13.33 -10.02
C ILE A 259 -11.35 -13.45 -10.71
N TRP A 260 -11.42 -14.36 -11.69
CA TRP A 260 -12.58 -14.61 -12.52
C TRP A 260 -13.72 -15.22 -11.71
#